data_AF-A0A3A8WH98-F1
#
_entry.id   AF-A0A3A8WH98-F1
#
_cell.length_a   1.000
_cell.length_b   1.000
_cell.length_c   1.000
_cell.angle_alpha   90.00
_cell.angle_beta   90.00
_cell.angle_gamma   90.00
#
_symmetry.space_group_name_H-M   'P 1'
#
loop_
_entity.id
_entity.type
_entity.pdbx_description
1 polymer ?
#
loop_
_entity_poly.entity_id
_entity_poly.type
_entity_poly.pdbx_seq_one_letter_code
_entity_poly.pdbx_strand_id
1 'polypeptide(L)'
;MGRETAKLLMEGMIIMEYNEFKASLLEELRDFYGKDAKVYIVQGLQGGIGEGDGICIQFPGEDAAPVISLSDLYKCYVEGNICMDECAGRIIDGREDI
;
A
#
# COMPACT_ATOMS: atom_id res chain seq x y z
N MET A 1 -25.64 -10.77 -5.00
CA MET A 1 -24.93 -11.25 -3.80
C MET A 1 -24.02 -12.38 -4.23
N GLY A 2 -22.71 -12.26 -4.01
CA GLY A 2 -21.72 -13.23 -4.47
C GLY A 2 -20.34 -12.59 -4.60
N ARG A 3 -19.82 -12.06 -3.49
CA ARG A 3 -18.41 -11.68 -3.33
C ARG A 3 -17.93 -12.44 -2.12
N GLU A 4 -17.41 -13.64 -2.31
CA GLU A 4 -16.71 -14.34 -1.23
C GLU A 4 -15.89 -15.48 -1.83
N THR A 5 -14.71 -15.12 -2.33
CA THR A 5 -13.61 -16.09 -2.43
C THR A 5 -12.32 -15.34 -2.11
N ALA A 6 -12.18 -14.90 -0.86
CA ALA A 6 -10.86 -14.61 -0.32
C ALA A 6 -10.03 -15.90 -0.47
N LYS A 7 -8.96 -15.81 -1.26
CA LYS A 7 -8.11 -16.94 -1.63
C LYS A 7 -7.30 -17.36 -0.41
N LEU A 8 -7.65 -18.48 0.21
CA LEU A 8 -6.87 -19.12 1.28
C LEU A 8 -5.50 -19.58 0.73
N LEU A 9 -4.39 -18.99 1.19
CA LEU A 9 -3.07 -19.60 1.06
C LEU A 9 -2.31 -19.52 2.40
N MET A 10 -1.67 -20.66 2.72
CA MET A 10 -0.91 -21.01 3.92
C MET A 10 -1.69 -20.93 5.26
N GLU A 11 -2.10 -22.10 5.74
CA GLU A 11 -2.51 -22.40 7.13
C GLU A 11 -3.59 -21.49 7.75
N GLY A 12 -4.60 -21.10 6.97
CA GLY A 12 -5.82 -20.48 7.50
C GLY A 12 -5.81 -18.96 7.59
N MET A 13 -4.84 -18.29 6.97
CA MET A 13 -4.91 -16.84 6.78
C MET A 13 -5.81 -16.48 5.59
N ILE A 14 -6.81 -15.63 5.87
CA ILE A 14 -7.65 -15.02 4.85
C ILE A 14 -6.81 -13.94 4.18
N ILE A 15 -6.42 -14.16 2.93
CA ILE A 15 -5.73 -13.13 2.14
C ILE A 15 -6.74 -12.08 1.73
N MET A 16 -6.49 -10.84 2.15
CA MET A 16 -7.29 -9.67 1.76
C MET A 16 -7.26 -9.48 0.25
N GLU A 17 -8.41 -9.15 -0.34
CA GLU A 17 -8.48 -8.75 -1.75
C GLU A 17 -7.72 -7.44 -1.97
N TYR A 18 -7.31 -7.16 -3.21
CA TYR A 18 -6.46 -6.00 -3.52
C TYR A 18 -7.04 -4.65 -3.05
N ASN A 19 -8.37 -4.49 -3.10
CA ASN A 19 -9.01 -3.27 -2.60
C ASN A 19 -9.05 -3.19 -1.07
N GLU A 20 -9.17 -4.33 -0.38
CA GLU A 20 -9.11 -4.41 1.08
C GLU A 20 -7.68 -4.14 1.55
N PHE A 21 -6.69 -4.74 0.90
CA PHE A 21 -5.27 -4.46 1.11
C PHE A 21 -4.97 -2.96 1.01
N LYS A 22 -5.44 -2.31 -0.06
CA LYS A 22 -5.28 -0.85 -0.25
C LYS A 22 -5.91 -0.02 0.87
N ALA A 23 -7.08 -0.43 1.37
CA ALA A 23 -7.76 0.27 2.45
C ALA A 23 -7.00 0.12 3.76
N SER A 24 -6.63 -1.11 4.13
CA SER A 24 -5.86 -1.39 5.35
C SER A 24 -4.52 -0.66 5.35
N LEU A 25 -3.79 -0.69 4.23
CA LEU A 25 -2.51 -0.01 4.10
C LEU A 25 -2.65 1.52 4.21
N LEU A 26 -3.74 2.09 3.69
CA LEU A 26 -4.04 3.51 3.88
C LEU A 26 -4.32 3.86 5.34
N GLU A 27 -4.99 2.99 6.08
CA GLU A 27 -5.25 3.19 7.51
C GLU A 27 -3.95 3.17 8.30
N GLU A 28 -3.11 2.14 8.12
CA GLU A 28 -1.80 2.04 8.79
C GLU A 28 -0.92 3.28 8.56
N LEU A 29 -0.83 3.75 7.32
CA LEU A 29 -0.04 4.94 7.00
C LEU A 29 -0.65 6.23 7.56
N ARG A 30 -1.98 6.33 7.63
CA ARG A 30 -2.65 7.47 8.26
C ARG A 30 -2.45 7.47 9.76
N ASP A 31 -2.44 6.30 10.39
CA ASP A 31 -2.15 6.19 11.82
C ASP A 31 -0.69 6.54 12.11
N PHE A 32 0.24 6.16 11.24
CA PHE A 32 1.66 6.52 11.36
C PHE A 32 1.92 8.02 11.17
N TYR A 33 1.50 8.61 10.05
CA TYR A 33 1.74 10.02 9.74
C TYR A 33 0.77 10.98 10.44
N GLY A 34 -0.34 10.47 10.98
CA GLY A 34 -1.34 11.24 11.70
C GLY A 34 -1.87 12.44 10.90
N LYS A 35 -1.79 13.62 11.51
CA LYS A 35 -2.24 14.89 10.92
C LYS A 35 -1.14 15.61 10.13
N ASP A 36 0.07 15.08 10.16
CA ASP A 36 1.26 15.74 9.62
C ASP A 36 1.36 15.55 8.10
N ALA A 37 0.76 14.49 7.56
CA ALA A 37 0.72 14.24 6.12
C ALA A 37 -0.66 13.81 5.62
N LYS A 38 -0.92 14.11 4.35
CA LYS A 38 -2.07 13.59 3.61
C LYS A 38 -1.63 12.33 2.86
N VAL A 39 -2.25 11.19 3.19
CA VAL A 39 -1.99 9.91 2.52
C VAL A 39 -3.15 9.55 1.59
N TYR A 40 -2.83 9.29 0.32
CA TYR A 40 -3.81 8.90 -0.69
C TYR A 40 -3.21 8.02 -1.80
N ILE A 41 -4.07 7.27 -2.47
CA ILE A 41 -3.70 6.40 -3.59
C ILE A 41 -3.85 7.18 -4.89
N VAL A 42 -2.84 7.08 -5.75
CA VAL A 42 -2.87 7.58 -7.13
C VAL A 42 -2.94 6.40 -8.07
N GLN A 43 -3.86 6.45 -9.03
CA GLN A 43 -4.04 5.39 -10.02
C GLN A 43 -3.36 5.77 -11.34
N GLY A 44 -2.93 4.75 -12.08
CA GLY A 44 -2.50 4.93 -13.46
C GLY A 44 -1.18 5.70 -13.60
N LEU A 45 -0.25 5.47 -12.68
CA LEU A 45 1.12 5.97 -12.82
C LEU A 45 1.73 5.38 -14.09
N GLN A 46 1.89 6.19 -15.13
CA GLN A 46 2.62 5.85 -16.35
C GLN A 46 3.98 6.58 -16.34
N GLY A 47 5.08 5.81 -16.41
CA GLY A 47 6.42 6.35 -16.55
C GLY A 47 7.27 6.48 -15.27
N GLY A 48 6.95 5.72 -14.21
CA GLY A 48 7.72 5.64 -12.95
C GLY A 48 7.70 4.23 -12.34
N ILE A 49 7.96 4.10 -11.03
CA ILE A 49 8.14 2.88 -10.18
C ILE A 49 6.98 1.86 -10.32
N GLY A 50 6.81 1.26 -11.50
CA GLY A 50 5.78 0.27 -11.84
C GLY A 50 4.50 0.88 -12.42
N GLU A 51 3.98 0.26 -13.48
CA GLU A 51 2.61 0.52 -13.96
C GLU A 51 1.60 0.07 -12.89
N GLY A 52 0.76 0.98 -12.39
CA GLY A 52 -0.29 0.61 -11.44
C GLY A 52 -0.76 1.72 -10.50
N ASP A 53 -1.41 1.31 -9.41
CA ASP A 53 -1.74 2.18 -8.29
C ASP A 53 -0.46 2.42 -7.45
N GLY A 54 -0.26 3.65 -6.96
CA GLY A 54 0.82 4.01 -6.05
C GLY A 54 0.30 4.78 -4.84
N ILE A 55 1.10 4.83 -3.77
CA ILE A 55 0.80 5.63 -2.57
C ILE A 55 1.58 6.94 -2.60
N CYS A 56 0.86 8.04 -2.38
CA CYS A 56 1.41 9.37 -2.17
C CYS A 56 1.25 9.78 -0.71
N ILE A 57 2.33 10.28 -0.13
CA ILE A 57 2.38 10.90 1.19
C ILE A 57 2.80 12.35 0.99
N GLN A 58 1.90 13.28 1.29
CA GLN A 58 2.11 14.70 1.08
C GLN A 58 2.16 15.45 2.41
N PHE A 59 3.32 16.03 2.72
CA PHE A 59 3.47 16.97 3.82
C PHE A 59 3.08 18.40 3.38
N PRO A 60 2.60 19.26 4.30
CA PRO A 60 2.32 20.65 4.00
C PRO A 60 3.55 21.38 3.45
N GLY A 61 3.44 21.92 2.24
CA GLY A 61 4.52 22.66 1.58
C GLY A 61 5.47 21.81 0.73
N GLU A 62 5.22 20.50 0.62
CA GLU A 62 6.01 19.58 -0.21
C GLU A 62 5.22 19.05 -1.41
N ASP A 63 5.95 18.77 -2.49
CA ASP A 63 5.40 18.07 -3.65
C ASP A 63 5.21 16.58 -3.32
N ALA A 64 4.07 16.03 -3.74
CA ALA A 64 3.76 14.63 -3.52
C ALA A 64 4.31 13.77 -4.67
N ALA A 65 5.27 12.90 -4.37
CA ALA A 65 5.74 11.87 -5.29
C ALA A 65 5.18 10.50 -4.88
N PRO A 66 4.80 9.64 -5.83
CA PRO A 66 4.47 8.25 -5.52
C PRO A 66 5.71 7.49 -5.06
N VAL A 67 5.60 6.81 -3.94
CA VAL A 67 6.76 6.20 -3.26
C VAL A 67 7.04 4.79 -3.78
N ILE A 68 5.99 4.00 -4.07
CA ILE A 68 6.12 2.60 -4.50
C ILE A 68 4.92 2.13 -5.34
N SER A 69 5.14 1.11 -6.19
CA SER A 69 4.08 0.33 -6.85
C SER A 69 3.34 -0.55 -5.84
N LEU A 70 2.04 -0.34 -5.68
CA LEU A 70 1.20 -1.16 -4.80
C LEU A 70 0.98 -2.56 -5.35
N SER A 71 1.03 -2.73 -6.66
CA SER A 71 0.86 -4.03 -7.32
C SER A 71 1.95 -5.02 -6.91
N ASP A 72 3.20 -4.57 -6.84
CA ASP A 72 4.32 -5.43 -6.46
C ASP A 72 4.36 -5.68 -4.96
N LEU A 73 3.99 -4.67 -4.16
CA LEU A 73 3.85 -4.83 -2.71
C LEU A 73 2.75 -5.84 -2.36
N TYR A 74 1.61 -5.78 -3.04
CA TYR A 74 0.52 -6.73 -2.86
C TYR A 74 0.91 -8.17 -3.24
N LYS A 75 1.69 -8.36 -4.31
CA LYS A 75 2.21 -9.71 -4.66
C LYS A 75 3.04 -10.27 -3.51
N CYS A 76 3.97 -9.48 -2.96
CA CYS A 76 4.78 -9.91 -1.82
C CYS A 76 3.92 -10.28 -0.59
N TYR A 77 2.87 -9.50 -0.32
CA TYR A 77 1.91 -9.78 0.75
C TYR A 77 1.14 -11.10 0.54
N VAL A 78 0.57 -11.29 -0.66
CA VAL A 78 -0.21 -12.49 -1.03
C VAL A 78 0.65 -13.76 -1.03
N GLU A 79 1.92 -13.64 -1.41
CA GLU A 79 2.88 -14.75 -1.36
C GLU A 79 3.29 -15.11 0.08
N GLY A 80 2.87 -14.34 1.08
CA GLY A 80 3.22 -14.54 2.48
C GLY A 80 4.66 -14.14 2.80
N ASN A 81 5.31 -13.36 1.92
CA ASN A 81 6.69 -12.93 2.10
C ASN A 81 6.82 -11.77 3.09
N ILE A 82 5.75 -10.97 3.25
CA ILE A 82 5.68 -9.81 4.14
C ILE A 82 4.27 -9.65 4.72
N CYS A 83 4.16 -9.10 5.93
CA CYS A 83 2.89 -8.73 6.55
C CYS A 83 2.47 -7.27 6.22
N MET A 84 1.31 -6.84 6.73
CA MET A 84 0.79 -5.48 6.49
C MET A 84 1.70 -4.40 7.09
N ASP A 85 2.16 -4.60 8.32
CA ASP A 85 3.08 -3.66 9.00
C ASP A 85 4.38 -3.49 8.19
N GLU A 86 4.90 -4.58 7.62
CA GLU A 86 6.06 -4.55 6.72
C GLU A 86 5.76 -3.84 5.39
N CYS A 87 4.53 -3.93 4.88
CA CYS A 87 4.10 -3.16 3.70
C CYS A 87 4.10 -1.66 4.00
N ALA A 88 3.57 -1.24 5.16
CA ALA A 88 3.57 0.14 5.59
C ALA A 88 5.00 0.66 5.84
N GLY A 89 5.83 -0.14 6.52
CA GLY A 89 7.24 0.18 6.79
C GLY A 89 8.03 0.46 5.52
N ARG A 90 7.90 -0.38 4.48
CA ARG A 90 8.59 -0.15 3.20
C ARG A 90 8.20 1.16 2.51
N ILE A 91 6.96 1.61 2.69
CA ILE A 91 6.50 2.88 2.15
C ILE A 91 7.07 4.04 2.95
N ILE A 92 7.14 3.90 4.27
CA ILE A 92 7.72 4.90 5.16
C ILE A 92 9.20 5.06 4.83
N ASP A 93 9.96 3.96 4.83
CA ASP A 93 11.39 3.94 4.52
C ASP A 93 11.65 4.54 3.13
N GLY A 94 10.90 4.09 2.12
CA GLY A 94 11.04 4.60 0.75
C GLY A 94 10.71 6.08 0.61
N ARG A 95 9.91 6.67 1.52
CA ARG A 95 9.60 8.10 1.53
C ARG A 95 10.67 8.91 2.26
N GLU A 96 11.26 8.37 3.33
CA GLU A 96 12.33 9.03 4.08
C GLU A 96 13.66 9.04 3.32
N ASP A 97 13.85 8.12 2.36
CA ASP A 97 15.00 8.07 1.46
C ASP A 97 14.93 9.09 0.28
N ILE A 98 13.82 9.84 0.12
CA ILE A 98 13.60 10.84 -0.95
C ILE A 98 13.76 12.26 -0.42
#